data_AF-G8T9L4-F1
#
_entry.id   AF-G8T9L4-F1
#
_cell.length_a   1.000
_cell.length_b   1.000
_cell.length_c   1.000
_cell.angle_alpha   90.00
_cell.angle_beta   90.00
_cell.angle_gamma   90.00
#
_symmetry.space_group_name_H-M   'P 1'
#
loop_
_entity.id
_entity.type
_entity.pdbx_description
1 polymer ?
#
loop_
_entity_poly.entity_id
_entity_poly.type
_entity_poly.pdbx_seq_one_letter_code
_entity_poly.pdbx_strand_id
1 'polypeptide(L)'
;MKRTHQWGLHHLLSCLLAATVLIGACKKGDPGPQGEKGDKGDTGAQGATGGKGDAGTANVLYSDWLNLSFSLDTASATFFTQINEAKVTEDLISKGEIKVFINLGSSAQKVVTPLPLVSGDAQIMPVFAPGVIEVDANVNASTVTDQATGNKFRQYRYVLIPGGAHVRMDKQINWNNYEEVKNYLGLKD
;
A
#
# COMPACT_ATOMS: atom_id res chain seq x y z
N MET A 1 -60.18 -100.38 23.89
CA MET A 1 -60.18 -99.61 25.17
C MET A 1 -58.86 -98.83 25.28
N LYS A 2 -58.88 -97.73 26.04
CA LYS A 2 -57.98 -96.55 26.03
C LYS A 2 -56.51 -96.79 26.46
N ARG A 3 -55.66 -95.79 26.11
CA ARG A 3 -54.51 -95.14 26.83
C ARG A 3 -53.11 -95.25 26.16
N THR A 4 -52.64 -94.21 25.45
CA THR A 4 -51.80 -93.03 25.87
C THR A 4 -50.32 -93.38 26.15
N HIS A 5 -49.38 -93.03 25.27
CA HIS A 5 -48.55 -91.80 25.21
C HIS A 5 -47.63 -91.57 26.42
N GLN A 6 -46.30 -91.54 26.19
CA GLN A 6 -45.23 -90.77 26.89
C GLN A 6 -43.90 -91.55 27.01
N TRP A 7 -43.20 -91.82 25.91
CA TRP A 7 -41.81 -92.34 25.93
C TRP A 7 -40.88 -91.53 25.01
N GLY A 8 -41.13 -90.22 24.89
CA GLY A 8 -40.28 -89.26 24.15
C GLY A 8 -39.76 -88.08 24.98
N LEU A 9 -40.18 -87.97 26.25
CA LEU A 9 -39.88 -86.83 27.12
C LEU A 9 -38.54 -86.99 27.89
N HIS A 10 -38.01 -88.21 27.99
CA HIS A 10 -36.73 -88.48 28.67
C HIS A 10 -35.50 -88.33 27.77
N HIS A 11 -35.67 -88.40 26.44
CA HIS A 11 -34.61 -88.11 25.48
C HIS A 11 -34.40 -86.60 25.25
N LEU A 12 -35.35 -85.75 25.68
CA LEU A 12 -35.22 -84.29 25.56
C LEU A 12 -34.49 -83.64 26.75
N LEU A 13 -34.51 -84.28 27.93
CA LEU A 13 -33.98 -83.69 29.16
C LEU A 13 -32.48 -84.01 29.39
N SER A 14 -31.96 -85.07 28.77
CA SER A 14 -30.56 -85.50 28.92
C SER A 14 -29.60 -84.84 27.93
N CYS A 15 -30.06 -84.41 26.75
CA CYS A 15 -29.25 -83.61 25.82
C CYS A 15 -29.16 -82.12 26.20
N LEU A 16 -30.07 -81.61 27.03
CA LEU A 16 -30.08 -80.19 27.43
C LEU A 16 -29.05 -79.84 28.52
N LEU A 17 -28.49 -80.83 29.24
CA LEU A 17 -27.54 -80.61 30.33
C LEU A 17 -26.06 -80.74 29.89
N ALA A 18 -25.79 -81.25 28.68
CA ALA A 18 -24.43 -81.36 28.14
C ALA A 18 -24.02 -80.16 27.26
N ALA A 19 -24.97 -79.31 26.85
CA ALA A 19 -24.70 -78.13 26.02
C ALA A 19 -24.35 -76.85 26.82
N THR A 20 -24.44 -76.87 28.16
CA THR A 20 -24.20 -75.69 29.00
C THR A 20 -22.75 -75.57 29.53
N VAL A 21 -21.88 -76.56 29.29
CA VAL A 21 -20.49 -76.55 29.81
C VAL A 21 -19.45 -76.16 28.75
N LEU A 22 -19.81 -76.04 27.47
CA LEU A 22 -18.85 -75.69 26.38
C LEU A 22 -18.97 -74.26 25.82
N ILE A 23 -19.78 -73.37 26.41
CA ILE A 23 -19.87 -71.95 26.03
C ILE A 23 -19.52 -71.01 27.20
N GLY A 24 -18.88 -71.53 28.26
CA GLY A 24 -18.48 -70.74 29.43
C GLY A 24 -17.17 -69.96 29.28
N ALA A 25 -16.41 -70.12 28.20
CA ALA A 25 -15.04 -69.60 28.07
C ALA A 25 -14.86 -68.47 27.04
N CYS A 26 -15.94 -67.85 26.56
CA CYS A 26 -15.85 -66.63 25.75
C CYS A 26 -16.83 -65.58 26.26
N LYS A 27 -16.56 -65.04 27.46
CA LYS A 27 -16.93 -63.65 27.71
C LYS A 27 -16.17 -62.85 26.65
N LYS A 28 -16.89 -62.25 25.70
CA LYS A 28 -16.35 -61.17 24.87
C LYS A 28 -15.78 -60.17 25.86
N GLY A 29 -14.44 -60.11 25.95
CA GLY A 29 -13.77 -59.19 26.86
C GLY A 29 -14.35 -57.81 26.61
N ASP A 30 -14.61 -57.06 27.69
CA ASP A 30 -15.02 -55.67 27.58
C ASP A 30 -14.10 -54.97 26.58
N PRO A 31 -14.61 -54.07 25.71
CA PRO A 31 -13.76 -53.29 24.83
C PRO A 31 -12.61 -52.72 25.66
N GLY A 32 -11.38 -53.03 25.25
CA GLY A 32 -10.20 -52.53 25.94
C GLY A 32 -10.31 -51.01 26.11
N PRO A 33 -9.76 -50.45 27.19
CA PRO A 33 -9.85 -49.02 27.46
C PRO A 33 -9.45 -48.24 26.20
N GLN A 34 -10.24 -47.24 25.85
CA GLN A 34 -9.94 -46.37 24.72
C GLN A 34 -8.53 -45.82 24.90
N GLY A 35 -7.67 -46.01 23.89
CA GLY A 35 -6.28 -45.56 23.93
C GLY A 35 -6.19 -44.08 24.30
N GLU A 36 -5.15 -43.72 25.06
CA GLU A 36 -4.95 -42.35 25.51
C GLU A 36 -5.01 -41.39 24.32
N LYS A 37 -5.69 -40.26 24.52
CA LYS A 37 -5.80 -39.22 23.51
C LYS A 37 -4.38 -38.76 23.16
N GLY A 38 -3.98 -38.93 21.90
CA GLY A 38 -2.65 -38.53 21.43
C GLY A 38 -2.36 -37.08 21.80
N ASP A 39 -1.10 -36.82 22.16
CA ASP A 39 -0.65 -35.51 22.61
C ASP A 39 -1.03 -34.42 21.60
N LYS A 40 -1.43 -33.26 22.12
CA LYS A 40 -1.72 -32.10 21.29
C LYS A 40 -0.43 -31.71 20.58
N GLY A 41 -0.41 -31.79 19.25
CA GLY A 41 0.76 -31.44 18.45
C GLY A 41 1.30 -30.06 18.80
N ASP A 42 2.62 -29.95 18.84
CA ASP A 42 3.32 -28.73 19.22
C ASP A 42 2.84 -27.53 18.40
N THR A 43 2.74 -26.38 19.06
CA THR A 43 2.37 -25.14 18.39
C THR A 43 3.48 -24.79 17.40
N GLY A 44 3.13 -24.64 16.12
CA GLY A 44 4.09 -24.31 15.06
C GLY A 44 4.89 -23.04 15.39
N ALA A 45 6.16 -23.02 15.00
CA ALA A 45 7.04 -21.88 15.25
C ALA A 45 6.43 -20.57 14.71
N GLN A 46 6.52 -19.51 15.51
CA GLN A 46 6.10 -18.18 15.09
C GLN A 46 6.89 -17.77 13.83
N GLY A 47 6.17 -17.36 12.78
CA GLY A 47 6.79 -16.91 11.53
C GLY A 47 7.76 -15.76 11.77
N ALA A 48 8.84 -15.71 10.99
CA ALA A 48 9.84 -14.64 11.08
C ALA A 48 9.18 -13.27 10.91
N THR A 49 9.56 -12.30 11.75
CA THR A 49 9.15 -10.91 11.60
C THR A 49 9.60 -10.41 10.23
N GLY A 50 8.66 -9.89 9.43
CA GLY A 50 8.99 -9.27 8.15
C GLY A 50 10.02 -8.14 8.33
N GLY A 51 10.96 -8.03 7.39
CA GLY A 51 11.98 -6.98 7.45
C GLY A 51 11.37 -5.59 7.55
N LYS A 52 12.05 -4.67 8.24
CA LYS A 52 11.70 -3.26 8.25
C LYS A 52 11.78 -2.74 6.81
N GLY A 53 10.70 -2.14 6.30
CA GLY A 53 10.72 -1.50 4.98
C GLY A 53 11.80 -0.41 4.91
N ASP A 54 12.36 -0.21 3.72
CA ASP A 54 13.38 0.82 3.49
C ASP A 54 12.88 2.21 3.91
N ALA A 55 13.79 3.05 4.42
CA ALA A 55 13.46 4.42 4.77
C ALA A 55 13.04 5.21 3.52
N GLY A 56 11.83 5.77 3.53
CA GLY A 56 11.34 6.59 2.42
C GLY A 56 12.17 7.86 2.22
N THR A 57 12.75 8.04 1.04
CA THR A 57 13.59 9.18 0.65
C THR A 57 12.77 10.43 0.28
N ALA A 58 11.80 10.84 1.10
CA ALA A 58 11.06 12.08 0.84
C ALA A 58 11.91 13.31 1.23
N ASN A 59 12.99 13.57 0.49
CA ASN A 59 13.77 14.80 0.60
C ASN A 59 13.00 15.95 -0.07
N VAL A 60 12.02 16.52 0.61
CA VAL A 60 11.31 17.72 0.15
C VAL A 60 12.22 18.93 0.33
N LEU A 61 12.59 19.58 -0.78
CA LEU A 61 13.48 20.73 -0.79
C LEU A 61 12.66 21.98 -1.08
N TYR A 62 12.85 23.07 -0.33
CA TYR A 62 12.18 24.33 -0.60
C TYR A 62 13.20 25.47 -0.72
N SER A 63 12.85 26.48 -1.52
CA SER A 63 13.62 27.72 -1.62
C SER A 63 13.24 28.71 -0.52
N ASP A 64 14.10 29.69 -0.28
CA ASP A 64 13.69 30.94 0.36
C ASP A 64 12.65 31.70 -0.50
N TRP A 65 12.02 32.72 0.09
CA TRP A 65 11.17 33.64 -0.67
C TRP A 65 12.03 34.56 -1.55
N LEU A 66 11.80 34.47 -2.85
CA LEU A 66 12.51 35.18 -3.90
C LEU A 66 11.78 36.46 -4.28
N ASN A 67 12.57 37.49 -4.60
CA ASN A 67 12.09 38.66 -5.30
C ASN A 67 12.41 38.46 -6.78
N LEU A 68 11.39 38.39 -7.63
CA LEU A 68 11.56 38.16 -9.06
C LEU A 68 11.21 39.40 -9.86
N SER A 69 11.94 39.62 -10.94
CA SER A 69 11.69 40.66 -11.92
C SER A 69 11.36 40.02 -13.26
N PHE A 70 10.18 40.36 -13.78
CA PHE A 70 9.69 39.88 -15.05
C PHE A 70 10.06 40.86 -16.16
N SER A 71 10.48 40.32 -17.29
CA SER A 71 10.75 41.07 -18.51
C SER A 71 9.68 40.77 -19.55
N LEU A 72 9.30 41.76 -20.36
CA LEU A 72 8.34 41.60 -21.44
C LEU A 72 9.06 41.09 -22.69
N ASP A 73 8.68 39.92 -23.18
CA ASP A 73 8.91 39.54 -24.57
C ASP A 73 7.87 40.27 -25.45
N THR A 74 8.33 41.25 -26.21
CA THR A 74 7.47 42.04 -27.10
C THR A 74 6.94 41.27 -28.30
N ALA A 75 7.59 40.16 -28.70
CA ALA A 75 7.15 39.36 -29.84
C ALA A 75 5.93 38.51 -29.49
N SER A 76 5.91 37.91 -28.30
CA SER A 76 4.79 37.08 -27.82
C SER A 76 3.80 37.85 -26.93
N ALA A 77 4.14 39.06 -26.50
CA ALA A 77 3.45 39.81 -25.46
C ALA A 77 3.38 39.06 -24.10
N THR A 78 4.38 38.24 -23.80
CA THR A 78 4.49 37.48 -22.56
C THR A 78 5.48 38.13 -21.60
N PHE A 79 5.12 38.27 -20.34
CA PHE A 79 6.07 38.57 -19.28
C PHE A 79 6.70 37.27 -18.79
N PHE A 80 8.02 37.21 -18.67
CA PHE A 80 8.71 36.01 -18.19
C PHE A 80 9.83 36.34 -17.20
N THR A 81 10.20 35.36 -16.38
CA THR A 81 11.39 35.38 -15.54
C THR A 81 11.92 33.96 -15.38
N GLN A 82 13.22 33.82 -15.09
CA GLN A 82 13.87 32.52 -14.94
C GLN A 82 14.55 32.42 -13.58
N ILE A 83 14.36 31.29 -12.92
CA ILE A 83 15.03 30.90 -11.68
C ILE A 83 16.00 29.77 -12.03
N ASN A 84 17.31 30.02 -11.88
CA ASN A 84 18.32 29.00 -12.08
C ASN A 84 18.41 28.10 -10.83
N GLU A 85 18.11 26.81 -10.99
CA GLU A 85 18.17 25.80 -9.93
C GLU A 85 18.72 24.49 -10.49
N ALA A 86 19.99 24.20 -10.16
CA ALA A 86 20.70 23.01 -10.64
C ALA A 86 20.06 21.68 -10.19
N LYS A 87 19.25 21.71 -9.12
CA LYS A 87 18.50 20.54 -8.64
C LYS A 87 17.26 20.24 -9.49
N VAL A 88 16.86 21.13 -10.39
CA VAL A 88 15.87 20.83 -11.43
C VAL A 88 16.56 20.01 -12.51
N THR A 89 16.62 18.70 -12.30
CA THR A 89 17.21 17.76 -13.26
C THR A 89 16.13 17.12 -14.13
N GLU A 90 16.53 16.52 -15.26
CA GLU A 90 15.64 15.69 -16.09
C GLU A 90 14.92 14.61 -15.27
N ASP A 91 15.64 14.01 -14.31
CA ASP A 91 15.10 12.98 -13.42
C ASP A 91 14.02 13.53 -12.49
N LEU A 92 14.23 14.72 -11.92
CA LEU A 92 13.23 15.40 -11.11
C LEU A 92 11.99 15.75 -11.94
N ILE A 93 12.16 16.27 -13.15
CA ILE A 93 11.05 16.63 -14.04
C ILE A 93 10.26 15.37 -14.44
N SER A 94 10.95 14.26 -14.69
CA SER A 94 10.33 13.02 -15.19
C SER A 94 9.60 12.22 -14.10
N LYS A 95 10.10 12.26 -12.85
CA LYS A 95 9.65 11.34 -11.78
C LYS A 95 9.13 12.06 -10.54
N GLY A 96 9.48 13.32 -10.37
CA GLY A 96 9.15 14.13 -9.21
C GLY A 96 8.06 15.15 -9.49
N GLU A 97 8.03 16.17 -8.64
CA GLU A 97 7.07 17.27 -8.71
C GLU A 97 7.77 18.58 -8.33
N ILE A 98 7.43 19.66 -9.03
CA ILE A 98 7.92 21.01 -8.78
C ILE A 98 6.72 21.91 -8.56
N LYS A 99 6.54 22.41 -7.32
CA LYS A 99 5.48 23.36 -6.99
C LYS A 99 6.05 24.74 -6.75
N VAL A 100 5.61 25.70 -7.56
CA VAL A 100 5.91 27.13 -7.38
C VAL A 100 4.73 27.78 -6.66
N PHE A 101 5.03 28.69 -5.74
CA PHE A 101 4.05 29.44 -4.97
C PHE A 101 4.31 30.94 -5.09
N ILE A 102 3.25 31.73 -5.04
CA ILE A 102 3.29 33.18 -4.97
C ILE A 102 2.65 33.64 -3.65
N ASN A 103 3.30 34.58 -2.95
CA ASN A 103 2.72 35.29 -1.81
C ASN A 103 2.13 36.62 -2.29
N LEU A 104 0.79 36.70 -2.34
CA LEU A 104 0.04 37.90 -2.68
C LEU A 104 -0.04 38.90 -1.52
N GLY A 105 0.28 38.46 -0.30
CA GLY A 105 0.35 39.29 0.90
C GLY A 105 1.77 39.80 1.20
N SER A 106 1.93 40.45 2.35
CA SER A 106 3.24 40.88 2.86
C SER A 106 3.96 39.74 3.58
N SER A 107 5.16 39.99 4.11
CA SER A 107 5.87 39.04 4.97
C SER A 107 5.17 38.86 6.33
N ALA A 108 4.55 39.92 6.85
CA ALA A 108 3.82 39.92 8.12
C ALA A 108 2.40 39.32 7.99
N GLN A 109 1.76 39.50 6.84
CA GLN A 109 0.43 38.97 6.54
C GLN A 109 0.47 38.23 5.20
N LYS A 110 0.82 36.95 5.26
CA LYS A 110 0.99 36.11 4.07
C LYS A 110 -0.35 35.67 3.49
N VAL A 111 -0.46 35.73 2.17
CA VAL A 111 -1.57 35.16 1.38
C VAL A 111 -0.93 34.34 0.27
N VAL A 112 -0.69 33.05 0.53
CA VAL A 112 0.10 32.18 -0.35
C VAL A 112 -0.80 31.28 -1.16
N THR A 113 -0.58 31.22 -2.48
CA THR A 113 -1.26 30.31 -3.40
C THR A 113 -0.25 29.63 -4.33
N PRO A 114 -0.47 28.37 -4.74
CA PRO A 114 0.37 27.72 -5.75
C PRO A 114 0.15 28.34 -7.13
N LEU A 115 1.12 28.12 -8.02
CA LEU A 115 0.99 28.29 -9.46
C LEU A 115 0.66 26.94 -10.13
N PRO A 116 0.00 26.92 -11.31
CA PRO A 116 -0.46 28.08 -12.07
C PRO A 116 -1.57 28.87 -11.34
N LEU A 117 -1.52 30.19 -11.46
CA LEU A 117 -2.54 31.10 -10.92
C LEU A 117 -3.32 31.71 -12.07
N VAL A 118 -4.64 31.57 -12.02
CA VAL A 118 -5.59 32.29 -12.87
C VAL A 118 -6.50 33.11 -11.95
N SER A 119 -6.45 34.44 -12.06
CA SER A 119 -7.21 35.36 -11.22
C SER A 119 -7.62 36.59 -12.00
N GLY A 120 -8.90 36.69 -12.35
CA GLY A 120 -9.37 37.69 -13.31
C GLY A 120 -8.64 37.51 -14.63
N ASP A 121 -8.05 38.59 -15.14
CA ASP A 121 -7.25 38.56 -16.37
C ASP A 121 -5.82 38.06 -16.15
N ALA A 122 -5.33 37.96 -14.91
CA ALA A 122 -3.97 37.52 -14.64
C ALA A 122 -3.83 36.00 -14.77
N GLN A 123 -2.91 35.57 -15.62
CA GLN A 123 -2.46 34.19 -15.78
C GLN A 123 -0.97 34.13 -15.51
N ILE A 124 -0.55 33.27 -14.59
CA ILE A 124 0.86 33.07 -14.23
C ILE A 124 1.12 31.56 -14.21
N MET A 125 2.01 31.08 -15.07
CA MET A 125 2.26 29.65 -15.29
C MET A 125 3.75 29.34 -15.18
N PRO A 126 4.14 28.33 -14.39
CA PRO A 126 5.51 27.86 -14.37
C PRO A 126 5.75 26.86 -15.51
N VAL A 127 6.93 26.93 -16.11
CA VAL A 127 7.46 25.98 -17.09
C VAL A 127 8.80 25.45 -16.57
N PHE A 128 9.03 24.15 -16.68
CA PHE A 128 10.19 23.50 -16.09
C PHE A 128 11.08 22.91 -17.19
N ALA A 129 12.37 23.23 -17.13
CA ALA A 129 13.41 22.67 -17.98
C ALA A 129 14.64 22.34 -17.13
N PRO A 130 15.54 21.45 -17.57
CA PRO A 130 16.75 21.15 -16.81
C PRO A 130 17.54 22.41 -16.44
N GLY A 131 17.75 22.61 -15.14
CA GLY A 131 18.45 23.74 -14.54
C GLY A 131 17.63 25.01 -14.35
N VAL A 132 16.40 25.09 -14.85
CA VAL A 132 15.60 26.33 -14.90
C VAL A 132 14.14 26.10 -14.55
N ILE A 133 13.62 26.96 -13.67
CA ILE A 133 12.18 27.18 -13.51
C ILE A 133 11.86 28.52 -14.19
N GLU A 134 11.18 28.46 -15.32
CA GLU A 134 10.64 29.64 -15.99
C GLU A 134 9.25 29.92 -15.43
N VAL A 135 8.91 31.21 -15.29
CA VAL A 135 7.56 31.62 -14.93
C VAL A 135 7.09 32.64 -15.95
N ASP A 136 6.08 32.25 -16.70
CA ASP A 136 5.41 33.06 -17.69
C ASP A 136 4.16 33.71 -17.11
N ALA A 137 3.83 34.89 -17.58
CA ALA A 137 2.62 35.61 -17.22
C ALA A 137 2.12 36.50 -18.36
N ASN A 138 0.81 36.70 -18.44
CA ASN A 138 0.22 37.67 -19.37
C ASN A 138 0.16 39.11 -18.80
N VAL A 139 0.62 39.30 -17.56
CA VAL A 139 0.74 40.58 -16.87
C VAL A 139 2.11 40.69 -16.21
N ASN A 140 2.58 41.89 -15.91
CA ASN A 140 3.83 42.05 -15.16
C ASN A 140 3.63 41.56 -13.71
N ALA A 141 4.08 40.34 -13.44
CA ALA A 141 3.94 39.69 -12.15
C ALA A 141 5.12 39.93 -11.18
N SER A 142 6.04 40.84 -11.51
CA SER A 142 7.21 41.14 -10.67
C SER A 142 6.86 41.38 -9.22
N THR A 143 7.76 40.99 -8.32
CA THR A 143 7.71 41.38 -6.91
C THR A 143 7.66 42.90 -6.82
N VAL A 144 6.71 43.42 -6.06
CA VAL A 144 6.59 44.86 -5.80
C VAL A 144 6.94 45.19 -4.37
N THR A 145 7.55 46.36 -4.20
CA THR A 145 7.85 46.93 -2.90
C THR A 145 7.00 48.18 -2.73
N ASP A 146 6.15 48.18 -1.72
CA ASP A 146 5.44 49.36 -1.27
C ASP A 146 6.47 50.39 -0.77
N GLN A 147 6.48 51.57 -1.38
CA GLN A 147 7.52 52.58 -1.13
C GLN A 147 7.36 53.26 0.23
N ALA A 148 6.16 53.29 0.81
CA ALA A 148 5.90 53.93 2.10
C ALA A 148 6.29 53.02 3.26
N THR A 149 6.04 51.73 3.13
CA THR A 149 6.22 50.74 4.21
C THR A 149 7.43 49.84 4.03
N GLY A 150 8.00 49.76 2.83
CA GLY A 150 9.05 48.80 2.47
C GLY A 150 8.56 47.36 2.33
N ASN A 151 7.25 47.12 2.48
CA ASN A 151 6.67 45.78 2.40
C ASN A 151 6.76 45.24 0.98
N LYS A 152 7.11 43.96 0.87
CA LYS A 152 7.18 43.25 -0.41
C LYS A 152 5.95 42.37 -0.61
N PHE A 153 5.42 42.40 -1.83
CA PHE A 153 4.29 41.58 -2.29
C PHE A 153 4.67 40.88 -3.59
N ARG A 154 3.99 39.77 -3.90
CA ARG A 154 4.32 38.88 -5.03
C ARG A 154 5.74 38.36 -4.95
N GLN A 155 6.11 37.87 -3.77
CA GLN A 155 7.33 37.07 -3.61
C GLN A 155 7.03 35.62 -3.99
N TYR A 156 8.04 34.92 -4.49
CA TYR A 156 7.89 33.56 -5.02
C TYR A 156 8.70 32.57 -4.20
N ARG A 157 8.25 31.33 -4.13
CA ARG A 157 9.07 30.22 -3.64
C ARG A 157 8.78 28.97 -4.45
N TYR A 158 9.71 28.03 -4.50
CA TYR A 158 9.46 26.72 -5.08
C TYR A 158 9.75 25.60 -4.08
N VAL A 159 9.12 24.46 -4.33
CA VAL A 159 9.33 23.20 -3.62
C VAL A 159 9.63 22.14 -4.67
N LEU A 160 10.75 21.44 -4.48
CA LEU A 160 11.17 20.29 -5.27
C LEU A 160 10.86 19.03 -4.47
N ILE A 161 10.11 18.12 -5.08
CA ILE A 161 9.77 16.83 -4.50
C ILE A 161 10.37 15.78 -5.44
N PRO A 162 11.56 15.24 -5.13
CA PRO A 162 12.15 14.15 -5.90
C PRO A 162 11.20 12.96 -6.00
N GLY A 163 11.22 12.30 -7.15
CA GLY A 163 10.49 11.05 -7.35
C GLY A 163 10.97 10.01 -6.35
N GLY A 164 10.06 9.50 -5.53
CA GLY A 164 10.31 8.40 -4.60
C GLY A 164 10.12 7.05 -5.27
N ALA A 165 9.47 6.13 -4.56
CA ALA A 165 9.09 4.84 -5.12
C ALA A 165 8.03 5.00 -6.23
N HIS A 166 8.18 4.24 -7.31
CA HIS A 166 7.12 4.08 -8.31
C HIS A 166 5.86 3.55 -7.64
N VAL A 167 4.76 4.31 -7.68
CA VAL A 167 3.47 3.96 -7.05
C VAL A 167 2.88 2.68 -7.65
N ARG A 168 3.27 2.33 -8.89
CA ARG A 168 2.97 1.06 -9.54
C ARG A 168 4.25 0.55 -10.19
N MET A 169 4.94 -0.38 -9.53
CA MET A 169 5.39 -1.53 -10.29
C MET A 169 4.22 -2.48 -10.27
N ASP A 170 3.60 -2.75 -11.42
CA ASP A 170 2.94 -4.05 -11.55
C ASP A 170 4.00 -5.05 -11.11
N LYS A 171 3.74 -5.83 -10.05
CA LYS A 171 4.64 -6.91 -9.68
C LYS A 171 4.87 -7.66 -10.98
N GLN A 172 6.11 -7.63 -11.49
CA GLN A 172 6.41 -8.11 -12.83
C GLN A 172 6.38 -9.64 -12.72
N ILE A 173 5.18 -10.21 -12.70
CA ILE A 173 4.97 -11.64 -12.64
C ILE A 173 5.53 -12.18 -13.94
N ASN A 174 6.52 -13.07 -13.84
CA ASN A 174 6.92 -13.84 -14.98
C ASN A 174 5.76 -14.80 -15.30
N TRP A 175 4.94 -14.45 -16.28
CA TRP A 175 3.80 -15.27 -16.72
C TRP A 175 4.21 -16.65 -17.25
N ASN A 176 5.49 -16.87 -17.56
CA ASN A 176 6.04 -18.17 -17.94
C ASN A 176 6.54 -19.00 -16.73
N ASN A 177 6.54 -18.44 -15.52
CA ASN A 177 6.90 -19.15 -14.29
C ASN A 177 5.63 -19.54 -13.52
N TYR A 178 5.29 -20.82 -13.56
CA TYR A 178 4.10 -21.36 -12.92
C TYR A 178 4.03 -21.04 -11.42
N GLU A 179 5.13 -21.14 -10.67
CA GLU A 179 5.15 -20.91 -9.22
C GLU A 179 4.90 -19.44 -8.86
N GLU A 180 5.40 -18.51 -9.67
CA GLU A 180 5.12 -17.08 -9.47
C GLU A 180 3.66 -16.75 -9.76
N VAL A 181 3.09 -17.29 -10.85
CA VAL A 181 1.69 -17.09 -11.23
C VAL A 181 0.75 -17.70 -10.20
N LYS A 182 1.03 -18.93 -9.76
CA LYS A 182 0.24 -19.66 -8.76
C LYS A 182 0.19 -18.90 -7.43
N ASN A 183 1.34 -18.42 -6.95
CA ASN A 183 1.42 -17.61 -5.74
C ASN A 183 0.72 -16.25 -5.89
N TYR A 184 0.83 -15.61 -7.05
CA TYR A 184 0.18 -14.32 -7.32
C TYR A 184 -1.34 -14.41 -7.39
N LEU A 185 -1.86 -15.47 -8.02
CA LEU A 185 -3.30 -15.70 -8.20
C LEU A 185 -3.95 -16.43 -7.01
N GLY A 186 -3.16 -16.87 -6.02
CA GLY A 186 -3.66 -17.59 -4.84
C GLY A 186 -4.26 -18.95 -5.16
N LEU A 187 -3.73 -19.64 -6.18
CA LEU A 187 -4.20 -20.96 -6.59
C LEU A 187 -3.70 -22.03 -5.61
N LYS A 188 -4.59 -22.95 -5.23
CA LYS A 188 -4.24 -24.12 -4.41
C LYS A 188 -3.74 -25.26 -5.31
N ASP A 189 -2.89 -26.11 -4.75
CA ASP A 189 -2.49 -27.40 -5.35
C ASP A 189 -3.67 -28.35 -5.57
#